data_AF-A0A821WB10-F1
#
_entry.id   AF-A0A821WB10-F1
#
_cell.length_a   1.000
_cell.length_b   1.000
_cell.length_c   1.000
_cell.angle_alpha   90.00
_cell.angle_beta   90.00
_cell.angle_gamma   90.00
#
_symmetry.space_group_name_H-M   'P 1'
#
loop_
_entity.id
_entity.type
_entity.pdbx_description
1 polymer ?
#
loop_
_entity_poly.entity_id
_entity_poly.type
_entity_poly.pdbx_seq_one_letter_code
_entity_poly.pdbx_strand_id
1 'polypeptide(L)'
;SVSTDIISEEFSKSARYVHRPLYALVEITKSKIECNLEQLQPKLIPIPVMEQTFRVDIGDMLPKDKKPKSNGKAVLSIKRRALPLVPAYCITTHKSQGQTLNKVVIDLKLPNETDDIAAVYVPLSR
;
A
#
# COMPACT_ATOMS: atom_id res chain seq x y z
N SER A 1 30.71 -7.27 -14.84
CA SER A 1 30.05 -8.57 -14.63
C SER A 1 29.45 -8.56 -13.24
N VAL A 2 28.15 -8.29 -13.13
CA VAL A 2 27.43 -8.32 -11.85
C VAL A 2 26.82 -9.71 -11.74
N SER A 3 27.34 -10.54 -10.82
CA SER A 3 26.75 -11.84 -10.51
C SER A 3 25.38 -11.63 -9.88
N THR A 4 24.34 -11.89 -10.67
CA THR A 4 22.96 -12.05 -10.21
C THR A 4 22.77 -13.48 -9.72
N ASP A 5 23.44 -13.84 -8.62
CA ASP A 5 23.03 -15.00 -7.83
C ASP A 5 22.00 -14.52 -6.80
N ILE A 6 20.87 -14.03 -7.32
CA ILE A 6 19.68 -13.87 -6.50
C ILE A 6 19.07 -15.27 -6.46
N ILE A 7 19.20 -15.90 -5.30
CA ILE A 7 18.55 -17.17 -4.96
C ILE A 7 17.04 -16.95 -5.12
N SER A 8 16.53 -17.21 -6.32
CA SER A 8 15.11 -17.41 -6.55
C SER A 8 14.82 -18.85 -6.12
N GLU A 9 14.82 -19.09 -4.81
CA GLU A 9 14.18 -20.27 -4.24
C GLU A 9 12.67 -20.09 -4.44
N GLU A 10 12.22 -20.31 -5.68
CA GLU A 10 10.82 -20.60 -5.95
C GLU A 10 10.46 -21.80 -5.08
N PHE A 11 9.46 -21.62 -4.20
CA PHE A 11 8.91 -22.72 -3.41
C PHE A 11 8.63 -23.91 -4.34
N SER A 12 9.10 -25.11 -3.96
CA SER A 12 8.84 -26.33 -4.72
C SER A 12 7.36 -26.42 -5.07
N LYS A 13 7.03 -26.85 -6.29
CA LYS A 13 5.63 -26.97 -6.78
C LYS A 13 4.76 -27.89 -5.92
N SER A 14 5.37 -28.70 -5.04
CA SER A 14 4.69 -29.56 -4.06
C SER A 14 4.46 -28.90 -2.69
N ALA A 15 4.91 -27.66 -2.48
CA ALA A 15 4.75 -26.95 -1.22
C ALA A 15 3.27 -26.64 -0.97
N ARG A 16 2.74 -27.15 0.15
CA ARG A 16 1.37 -26.85 0.58
C ARG A 16 1.42 -25.92 1.79
N TYR A 17 0.80 -24.76 1.68
CA TYR A 17 0.61 -23.87 2.81
C TYR A 17 -0.29 -24.55 3.86
N VAL A 18 0.27 -24.82 5.04
CA VAL A 18 -0.46 -25.40 6.18
C VAL A 18 -1.30 -24.33 6.88
N HIS A 19 -0.80 -23.10 6.90
CA HIS A 19 -1.44 -21.96 7.57
C HIS A 19 -1.49 -20.76 6.65
N ARG A 20 -2.48 -19.88 6.88
CA ARG A 20 -2.52 -18.57 6.23
C ARG A 20 -1.34 -17.72 6.71
N PRO A 21 -0.80 -16.83 5.86
CA PRO A 21 0.22 -15.88 6.30
C PRO A 21 -0.32 -15.03 7.45
N LEU A 22 0.43 -14.99 8.55
CA LEU A 22 0.11 -14.24 9.76
C LEU A 22 0.92 -12.95 9.85
N TYR A 23 2.18 -13.02 9.44
CA TYR A 23 3.13 -11.92 9.49
C TYR A 23 4.10 -11.98 8.31
N ALA A 24 4.61 -10.82 7.91
CA ALA A 24 5.81 -10.70 7.11
C ALA A 24 6.98 -10.35 8.05
N LEU A 25 8.09 -11.04 7.88
CA LEU A 25 9.33 -10.74 8.60
C LEU A 25 10.13 -9.74 7.77
N VAL A 26 10.37 -8.55 8.32
CA VAL A 26 11.07 -7.47 7.61
C VAL A 26 12.26 -7.02 8.43
N GLU A 27 13.44 -7.01 7.80
CA GLU A 27 14.63 -6.43 8.39
C GLU A 27 14.61 -4.90 8.20
N ILE A 28 14.72 -4.15 9.30
CA ILE A 28 14.79 -2.69 9.26
C ILE A 28 16.10 -2.23 9.91
N THR A 29 17.14 -2.05 9.09
CA THR A 29 18.51 -1.80 9.55
C THR A 29 18.68 -0.53 10.41
N LYS A 30 17.81 0.48 10.22
CA LYS A 30 17.85 1.78 10.92
C LYS A 30 16.72 1.95 11.95
N SER A 31 16.04 0.87 12.33
CA SER A 31 14.95 0.96 13.31
C SER A 31 15.51 1.24 14.72
N LYS A 32 14.84 2.14 15.46
CA LYS A 32 15.01 2.29 16.91
C LYS A 32 14.11 1.34 17.70
N ILE A 33 13.28 0.57 17.01
CA ILE A 33 12.34 -0.36 17.61
C ILE A 33 13.12 -1.63 17.95
N GLU A 34 13.26 -1.92 19.24
CA GLU A 34 13.80 -3.17 19.73
C GLU A 34 12.68 -4.21 19.77
N CYS A 35 12.67 -5.11 18.78
CA CYS A 35 11.79 -6.28 18.80
C CYS A 35 12.63 -7.52 19.11
N ASN A 36 12.71 -7.92 20.37
CA ASN A 36 13.23 -9.23 20.73
C ASN A 36 12.12 -10.26 20.61
N LEU A 37 11.92 -10.78 19.40
CA LEU A 37 11.27 -12.08 19.25
C LEU A 37 12.28 -13.13 19.69
N GLU A 38 11.93 -13.92 20.71
CA GLU A 38 12.78 -15.03 21.15
C GLU A 38 13.14 -15.88 19.92
N GLN A 39 14.44 -16.11 19.70
CA GLN A 39 15.02 -16.85 18.56
C GLN A 39 15.22 -16.08 17.24
N LEU A 40 14.83 -14.81 17.11
CA LEU A 40 15.11 -14.01 15.91
C LEU A 40 16.13 -12.89 16.15
N GLN A 41 16.77 -12.45 15.06
CA GLN A 41 17.73 -11.36 15.14
C GLN A 41 17.04 -10.05 15.57
N PRO A 42 17.68 -9.20 16.40
CA PRO A 42 17.04 -8.00 16.99
C PRO A 42 16.46 -6.99 16.00
N LYS A 43 16.90 -7.02 14.73
CA LYS A 43 16.50 -6.06 13.68
C LYS A 43 15.33 -6.53 12.82
N LEU A 44 14.79 -7.69 13.13
CA LEU A 44 13.84 -8.39 12.30
C LEU A 44 12.45 -8.27 12.92
N ILE A 45 11.61 -7.47 12.27
CA ILE A 45 10.35 -7.01 12.84
C ILE A 45 9.19 -7.77 12.18
N PRO A 46 8.28 -8.38 12.97
CA PRO A 46 7.09 -9.00 12.45
C PRO A 46 6.05 -7.93 12.10
N ILE A 47 5.62 -7.91 10.84
CA ILE A 47 4.53 -7.05 10.37
C ILE A 47 3.29 -7.90 10.20
N PRO A 48 2.28 -7.79 11.10
CA PRO A 48 1.10 -8.62 11.03
C PRO A 48 0.20 -8.23 9.86
N VAL A 49 -0.57 -9.19 9.37
CA VAL A 49 -1.63 -8.92 8.40
C VAL A 49 -2.76 -8.12 9.07
N MET A 50 -3.17 -7.01 8.46
CA MET A 50 -4.23 -6.14 8.96
C MET A 50 -5.54 -6.38 8.21
N GLU A 51 -6.67 -6.23 8.91
CA GLU A 51 -8.01 -6.22 8.32
C GLU A 51 -8.60 -4.82 8.41
N GLN A 52 -9.04 -4.28 7.26
CA GLN A 52 -9.68 -2.99 7.17
C GLN A 52 -11.00 -3.10 6.43
N THR A 53 -12.04 -2.46 6.97
CA THR A 53 -13.36 -2.37 6.33
C THR A 53 -13.50 -1.02 5.64
N PHE A 54 -13.74 -1.04 4.34
CA PHE A 54 -14.00 0.13 3.51
C PHE A 54 -15.51 0.26 3.27
N ARG A 55 -16.04 1.46 3.47
CA ARG A 55 -17.43 1.78 3.17
C ARG A 55 -17.46 2.74 2.00
N VAL A 56 -18.07 2.32 0.90
CA VAL A 56 -18.16 3.09 -0.34
C VAL A 56 -19.63 3.41 -0.58
N ASP A 57 -19.96 4.68 -0.71
CA ASP A 57 -21.28 5.09 -1.17
C ASP A 57 -21.38 4.81 -2.67
N ILE A 58 -22.30 3.95 -3.06
CA ILE A 58 -22.54 3.54 -4.45
C ILE A 58 -23.86 4.08 -4.98
N GLY A 59 -24.51 5.01 -4.27
CA GLY A 59 -25.80 5.58 -4.67
C GLY A 59 -25.81 6.16 -6.08
N ASP A 60 -24.70 6.77 -6.50
CA ASP A 60 -24.57 7.39 -7.83
C ASP A 60 -24.18 6.42 -8.93
N MET A 61 -23.66 5.23 -8.56
CA MET A 61 -23.30 4.18 -9.52
C MET A 61 -24.45 3.19 -9.78
N LEU A 62 -25.53 3.27 -9.00
CA LEU A 62 -26.70 2.42 -9.19
C LEU A 62 -27.64 2.98 -10.26
N PRO A 63 -28.18 2.11 -11.16
CA PRO A 63 -29.23 2.49 -12.09
C PRO A 63 -30.41 3.12 -11.36
N LYS A 64 -31.08 4.10 -11.99
CA LYS A 64 -32.21 4.84 -11.38
C LYS A 64 -33.32 3.92 -10.86
N ASP A 65 -33.50 2.75 -11.47
CA ASP A 65 -34.52 1.75 -11.09
C ASP A 65 -34.19 0.98 -9.80
N LYS A 66 -32.91 0.98 -9.40
CA LYS A 66 -32.40 0.33 -8.18
C LYS A 66 -31.99 1.33 -7.10
N LYS A 67 -32.22 2.63 -7.32
CA LYS A 67 -31.99 3.63 -6.28
C LYS A 67 -32.95 3.38 -5.11
N PRO A 68 -32.46 3.40 -3.87
CA PRO A 68 -33.31 3.21 -2.71
C PRO A 68 -34.41 4.28 -2.70
N LYS A 69 -35.67 3.84 -2.62
CA LYS A 69 -36.86 4.73 -2.59
C LYS A 69 -37.02 5.48 -1.27
N SER A 70 -36.20 5.16 -0.27
CA SER A 70 -36.07 5.85 1.02
C SER A 70 -34.75 6.60 1.08
N ASN A 71 -34.64 7.59 1.97
CA ASN A 71 -33.42 8.39 2.24
C ASN A 71 -32.18 7.55 2.70
N GLY A 72 -32.20 6.23 2.57
CA GLY A 72 -31.08 5.36 2.89
C GLY A 72 -29.99 5.44 1.81
N LYS A 73 -28.77 5.78 2.22
CA LYS A 73 -27.60 5.72 1.34
C LYS A 73 -27.31 4.27 0.96
N ALA A 74 -27.06 4.00 -0.32
CA ALA A 74 -26.64 2.69 -0.77
C ALA A 74 -25.14 2.53 -0.50
N VAL A 75 -24.78 1.94 0.64
CA VAL A 75 -23.38 1.79 1.07
C VAL A 75 -22.91 0.35 0.86
N LEU A 76 -21.86 0.18 0.06
CA LEU A 76 -21.13 -1.08 -0.10
C LEU A 76 -20.04 -1.17 0.97
N SER A 77 -20.03 -2.27 1.73
CA SER A 77 -19.02 -2.55 2.75
C SER A 77 -18.07 -3.66 2.26
N ILE A 78 -16.79 -3.35 2.09
CA ILE A 78 -15.76 -4.27 1.60
C ILE A 78 -14.72 -4.50 2.69
N LYS A 79 -14.48 -5.75 3.07
CA LYS A 79 -13.40 -6.13 3.97
C LYS A 79 -12.17 -6.53 3.18
N ARG A 80 -11.01 -5.93 3.49
CA ARG A 80 -9.72 -6.29 2.92
C ARG A 80 -8.78 -6.74 4.03
N ARG A 81 -8.18 -7.90 3.84
CA ARG A 81 -7.12 -8.43 4.69
C ARG A 81 -5.81 -8.46 3.90
N ALA A 82 -4.83 -7.66 4.32
CA ALA A 82 -3.56 -7.50 3.60
C ALA A 82 -2.41 -7.09 4.56
N LEU A 83 -1.17 -7.29 4.12
CA LEU A 83 -0.03 -6.69 4.81
C LEU A 83 -0.08 -5.16 4.64
N PRO A 84 0.16 -4.37 5.70
CA PRO A 84 0.19 -2.91 5.63
C PRO A 84 1.51 -2.40 5.03
N LEU A 85 1.93 -3.01 3.92
CA LEU A 85 3.17 -2.72 3.21
C LEU A 85 2.83 -2.28 1.80
N VAL A 86 3.45 -1.18 1.37
CA VAL A 86 3.34 -0.66 0.01
C VAL A 86 4.77 -0.37 -0.47
N PRO A 87 5.16 -0.81 -1.68
CA PRO A 87 6.42 -0.39 -2.27
C PRO A 87 6.49 1.14 -2.34
N ALA A 88 7.60 1.72 -1.91
CA ALA A 88 7.76 3.18 -1.80
C ALA A 88 8.76 3.76 -2.82
N TYR A 89 9.10 3.01 -3.88
CA TYR A 89 10.00 3.49 -4.94
C TYR A 89 9.41 4.66 -5.73
N CYS A 90 8.08 4.69 -5.86
CA CYS A 90 7.34 5.80 -6.48
C CYS A 90 6.10 6.08 -5.62
N ILE A 91 5.78 7.35 -5.43
CA ILE A 91 4.57 7.76 -4.71
C ILE A 91 3.81 8.76 -5.56
N THR A 92 2.48 8.75 -5.47
CA THR A 92 1.65 9.72 -6.17
C THR A 92 1.80 11.11 -5.55
N THR A 93 1.55 12.17 -6.32
CA THR A 93 1.56 13.55 -5.84
C THR A 93 0.76 13.73 -4.56
N HIS A 94 -0.47 13.20 -4.51
CA HIS A 94 -1.31 13.25 -3.32
C HIS A 94 -0.69 12.54 -2.11
N LYS A 95 0.01 11.42 -2.31
CA LYS A 95 0.68 10.70 -1.21
C LYS A 95 1.96 11.40 -0.75
N SER A 96 2.61 12.16 -1.62
CA SER A 96 3.83 12.92 -1.31
C SER A 96 3.56 14.18 -0.48
N GLN A 97 2.33 14.68 -0.46
CA GLN A 97 1.96 15.89 0.27
C GLN A 97 2.25 15.77 1.77
N GLY A 98 2.95 16.78 2.31
CA GLY A 98 3.41 16.81 3.71
C GLY A 98 4.73 16.07 3.98
N GLN A 99 5.31 15.38 3.00
CA GLN A 99 6.63 14.75 3.12
C GLN A 99 7.75 15.68 2.69
N THR A 100 8.91 15.57 3.36
CA THR A 100 10.19 16.16 2.93
C THR A 100 11.04 15.07 2.30
N LEU A 101 11.37 15.21 1.02
CA LEU A 101 12.12 14.21 0.25
C LEU A 101 13.49 14.77 -0.16
N ASN A 102 14.57 14.22 0.40
CA ASN A 102 15.92 14.74 0.17
C ASN A 102 16.35 14.73 -1.31
N LYS A 103 15.90 13.73 -2.07
CA LYS A 103 16.20 13.56 -3.50
C LYS A 103 14.99 12.90 -4.16
N VAL A 104 14.42 13.54 -5.17
CA VAL A 104 13.24 13.05 -5.88
C VAL A 104 13.38 13.28 -7.38
N VAL A 105 12.88 12.35 -8.18
CA VAL A 105 12.65 12.53 -9.62
C VAL A 105 11.14 12.64 -9.80
N ILE A 106 10.69 13.68 -10.49
CA ILE A 106 9.27 13.99 -10.67
C ILE A 106 8.95 13.79 -12.15
N ASP A 107 8.04 12.86 -12.44
CA ASP A 107 7.43 12.74 -13.75
C ASP A 107 6.20 13.66 -13.80
N LEU A 108 6.28 14.73 -14.60
CA LEU A 108 5.22 15.73 -14.78
C LEU A 108 4.36 15.45 -16.02
N LYS A 109 4.29 14.19 -16.48
CA LYS A 109 3.35 13.82 -17.55
C LYS A 109 1.91 13.85 -17.03
N LEU A 110 1.34 15.04 -16.97
CA LEU A 110 -0.04 15.29 -16.56
C LEU A 110 -1.01 15.03 -17.73
N PRO A 111 -2.15 14.34 -17.51
CA PRO A 111 -3.14 14.11 -18.55
C PRO A 111 -3.99 15.36 -18.82
N ASN A 112 -3.62 16.12 -19.86
CA ASN A 112 -4.36 17.15 -20.62
C ASN A 112 -4.96 18.38 -19.89
N GLU A 113 -4.58 19.55 -20.40
CA GLU A 113 -5.16 20.93 -20.49
C GLU A 113 -5.97 21.56 -19.33
N THR A 114 -6.49 20.82 -18.36
CA THR A 114 -7.21 21.35 -17.18
C THR A 114 -6.53 20.94 -15.88
N ASP A 115 -5.20 21.00 -15.84
CA ASP A 115 -4.47 20.61 -14.65
C ASP A 115 -4.56 21.70 -13.57
N ASP A 116 -5.07 21.29 -12.41
CA ASP A 116 -5.03 22.06 -11.18
C ASP A 116 -3.56 22.44 -10.87
N ILE A 117 -3.30 23.72 -10.59
CA ILE A 117 -1.97 24.24 -10.21
C ILE A 117 -1.36 23.41 -9.07
N ALA A 118 -2.21 22.85 -8.20
CA ALA A 118 -1.80 21.96 -7.11
C ALA A 118 -1.09 20.68 -7.61
N ALA A 119 -1.44 20.17 -8.80
CA ALA A 119 -0.82 18.98 -9.39
C ALA A 119 0.66 19.19 -9.72
N VAL A 120 1.09 20.44 -9.96
CA VAL A 120 2.48 20.83 -10.24
C VAL A 120 3.19 21.36 -9.00
N TYR A 121 2.52 22.16 -8.17
CA TYR A 121 3.14 22.77 -6.98
C TYR A 121 3.49 21.75 -5.90
N VAL A 122 2.59 20.82 -5.61
CA VAL A 122 2.81 19.81 -4.56
C VAL A 122 4.07 18.97 -4.83
N PRO A 123 4.29 18.35 -6.01
CA PRO A 123 5.46 17.53 -6.21
C PRO A 123 6.77 18.34 -6.26
N LEU A 124 6.75 19.58 -6.77
CA LEU A 124 7.95 20.44 -6.81
C LEU A 124 8.38 20.97 -5.43
N SER A 125 7.47 20.99 -4.46
CA SER A 125 7.73 21.46 -3.08
C SER A 125 8.11 20.34 -2.10
N ARG A 126 8.49 19.16 -2.61
CA ARG A 126 8.90 18.01 -1.79
C ARG A 126 10.33 18.13 -1.29
#